data_AF-A0A517WXX2-F1
#
_entry.id   AF-A0A517WXX2-F1
#
_cell.length_a   1.000
_cell.length_b   1.000
_cell.length_c   1.000
_cell.angle_alpha   90.00
_cell.angle_beta   90.00
_cell.angle_gamma   90.00
#
_symmetry.space_group_name_H-M   'P 1'
#
loop_
_entity.id
_entity.type
_entity.pdbx_description
1 polymer ?
#
loop_
_entity_poly.entity_id
_entity_poly.type
_entity_poly.pdbx_seq_one_letter_code
_entity_poly.pdbx_strand_id
1 'polypeptide(L)'
;MRLMPYTILLFALLVLNSLSANLFAATQPAERPNFIVFIADDMAWDDCGAYGHPKIQTPHLDQLAADGMKFNHAYLTCSSCSPSRASIITGRYPHNTGAHQLHLPLPESQVTFVEKLKEAGYYTASAGKWHMGKPTESKFNHVTTKLNQWVPTLQQRPKDKPFFMWFAFTDPHRPYEQNIIERPHTNEDVIVPPYLPDTLEVRHDLALYYDEITRLDGVVGRVRDELKNQGVSSNTVIVFLSDNGRPFPRCKTTVYDSGIRTPWIVTWPKQIKPKAVCDSLISSVDLAPTILDLAGLHIDETFQGQSFKSLLQNPGASTRTHVFAEHNWHDFEDFGRAVRTPRYKYIRNFYTDIPGTPPADAVRSESFVKMRQLRDENKLTKDQKSCFVSPRAAEELYDVENDPHELNNLAGQKDYQKIQQELRSALDQWQAETHDRLPRNRRPDEFHRETGERLPAFKKK
;
A
#
# COMPACT_ATOMS: atom_id res chain seq x y z
N MET A 1 -20.53 -25.29 84.55
CA MET A 1 -19.12 -24.88 84.52
C MET A 1 -18.64 -24.94 83.07
N ARG A 2 -18.43 -23.76 82.45
CA ARG A 2 -17.68 -23.43 81.19
C ARG A 2 -17.72 -24.38 79.97
N LEU A 3 -18.49 -23.99 78.94
CA LEU A 3 -18.35 -24.24 77.49
C LEU A 3 -19.00 -23.00 76.82
N MET A 4 -18.51 -22.24 75.84
CA MET A 4 -17.44 -22.31 74.83
C MET A 4 -17.24 -20.87 74.30
N PRO A 5 -16.01 -20.41 73.96
CA PRO A 5 -15.78 -19.16 73.21
C PRO A 5 -15.32 -19.46 71.76
N TYR A 6 -16.05 -20.30 71.01
CA TYR A 6 -15.59 -20.74 69.67
C TYR A 6 -16.51 -20.34 68.50
N THR A 7 -17.73 -19.85 68.76
CA THR A 7 -18.70 -19.53 67.69
C THR A 7 -18.49 -18.16 67.04
N ILE A 8 -17.87 -17.20 67.73
CA ILE A 8 -17.62 -15.85 67.18
C ILE A 8 -16.37 -15.82 66.29
N LEU A 9 -15.39 -16.71 66.54
CA LEU A 9 -14.17 -16.78 65.74
C LEU A 9 -14.41 -17.39 64.34
N LEU A 10 -15.39 -18.31 64.21
CA LEU A 10 -15.69 -18.96 62.93
C LEU A 10 -16.38 -18.02 61.92
N PHE A 11 -17.20 -17.07 62.39
CA PHE A 11 -17.90 -16.13 61.51
C PHE A 11 -16.98 -15.03 60.96
N ALA A 12 -16.00 -14.59 61.76
CA ALA A 12 -14.98 -13.63 61.30
C ALA A 12 -14.03 -14.24 60.25
N LEU A 13 -13.69 -15.52 60.37
CA LEU A 13 -12.83 -16.24 59.41
C LEU A 13 -13.53 -16.55 58.08
N LEU A 14 -14.87 -16.62 58.03
CA LEU A 14 -15.66 -16.82 56.81
C LEU A 14 -15.87 -15.52 56.01
N VAL A 15 -15.96 -14.37 56.69
CA VAL A 15 -16.06 -13.05 56.03
C VAL A 15 -14.69 -12.56 55.52
N LEU A 16 -13.59 -12.88 56.21
CA LEU A 16 -12.23 -12.58 55.73
C LEU A 16 -11.79 -13.47 54.56
N ASN A 17 -12.29 -14.69 54.43
CA ASN A 17 -12.01 -15.55 53.27
C ASN A 17 -12.84 -15.19 52.02
N SER A 18 -13.98 -14.51 52.18
CA SER A 18 -14.82 -14.07 51.05
C SER A 18 -14.42 -12.69 50.51
N LEU A 19 -13.73 -11.85 51.29
CA LEU A 19 -13.10 -10.63 50.77
C LEU A 19 -11.73 -10.86 50.11
N SER A 20 -11.04 -11.96 50.42
CA SER A 20 -9.71 -12.26 49.87
C SER A 20 -9.75 -12.92 48.48
N ALA A 21 -10.88 -13.54 48.11
CA ALA A 21 -11.02 -14.27 46.84
C ALA A 21 -11.27 -13.37 45.62
N ASN A 22 -11.57 -12.08 45.81
CA ASN A 22 -11.83 -11.13 44.71
C ASN A 22 -10.64 -10.21 44.36
N LEU A 23 -9.49 -10.35 45.04
CA LEU A 23 -8.30 -9.52 44.79
C LEU A 23 -7.28 -10.15 43.82
N PHE A 24 -7.55 -11.37 43.33
CA PHE A 24 -6.70 -12.07 42.36
C PHE A 24 -7.49 -12.54 41.13
N ALA A 25 -8.45 -11.73 40.65
CA ALA A 25 -8.73 -11.77 39.22
C ALA A 25 -7.49 -11.20 38.52
N ALA A 26 -6.49 -12.05 38.30
CA ALA A 26 -5.39 -11.73 37.40
C ALA A 26 -6.03 -11.29 36.10
N THR A 27 -5.96 -9.98 35.79
CA THR A 27 -6.23 -9.49 34.45
C THR A 27 -5.34 -10.31 33.55
N GLN A 28 -5.93 -11.25 32.80
CA GLN A 28 -5.17 -11.98 31.80
C GLN A 28 -4.44 -10.93 30.96
N PRO A 29 -3.12 -11.07 30.75
CA PRO A 29 -2.39 -10.16 29.89
C PRO A 29 -3.19 -10.04 28.59
N ALA A 30 -3.46 -8.81 28.15
CA ALA A 30 -4.22 -8.60 26.93
C ALA A 30 -3.58 -9.41 25.80
N GLU A 31 -4.34 -10.34 25.22
CA GLU A 31 -3.85 -11.23 24.18
C GLU A 31 -3.30 -10.37 23.03
N ARG A 32 -2.02 -10.53 22.71
CA ARG A 32 -1.36 -9.79 21.63
C ARG A 32 -2.03 -10.15 20.30
N PRO A 33 -2.37 -9.17 19.44
CA PRO A 33 -3.00 -9.46 18.17
C PRO A 33 -2.04 -10.15 17.21
N ASN A 34 -2.60 -10.93 16.30
CA ASN A 34 -1.92 -11.42 15.11
C ASN A 34 -2.09 -10.43 13.96
N PHE A 35 -1.21 -10.51 12.96
CA PHE A 35 -1.22 -9.59 11.83
C PHE A 35 -1.08 -10.34 10.50
N ILE A 36 -1.87 -9.95 9.51
CA ILE A 36 -1.65 -10.26 8.11
C ILE A 36 -1.67 -8.96 7.32
N VAL A 37 -0.64 -8.75 6.52
CA VAL A 37 -0.59 -7.66 5.53
C VAL A 37 -0.62 -8.32 4.14
N PHE A 38 -1.73 -8.13 3.45
CA PHE A 38 -1.88 -8.48 2.04
C PHE A 38 -1.41 -7.32 1.17
N ILE A 39 -0.55 -7.61 0.19
CA ILE A 39 0.02 -6.61 -0.70
C ILE A 39 -0.19 -7.05 -2.14
N ALA A 40 -1.21 -6.49 -2.79
CA ALA A 40 -1.40 -6.61 -4.23
C ALA A 40 -0.29 -5.88 -5.00
N ASP A 41 0.03 -6.34 -6.20
CA ASP A 41 1.13 -5.81 -7.02
C ASP A 41 0.56 -5.08 -8.24
N ASP A 42 0.62 -3.75 -8.20
CA ASP A 42 0.06 -2.85 -9.22
C ASP A 42 -1.48 -2.81 -9.33
N MET A 43 -2.20 -2.92 -8.22
CA MET A 43 -3.66 -2.78 -8.17
C MET A 43 -4.06 -1.34 -7.82
N ALA A 44 -4.86 -0.69 -8.67
CA ALA A 44 -5.41 0.62 -8.30
C ALA A 44 -6.47 0.52 -7.19
N TRP A 45 -6.60 1.61 -6.43
CA TRP A 45 -7.48 1.71 -5.27
C TRP A 45 -8.96 1.47 -5.57
N ASP A 46 -9.40 1.81 -6.77
CA ASP A 46 -10.80 1.75 -7.19
C ASP A 46 -11.14 0.53 -8.05
N ASP A 47 -10.21 -0.39 -8.30
CA ASP A 47 -10.50 -1.67 -9.00
C ASP A 47 -10.98 -2.75 -8.02
N CYS A 48 -11.96 -2.45 -7.19
CA CYS A 48 -12.67 -3.47 -6.40
C CYS A 48 -14.04 -2.96 -5.96
N GLY A 49 -14.96 -3.88 -5.71
CA GLY A 49 -16.32 -3.59 -5.26
C GLY A 49 -16.35 -2.77 -3.95
N ALA A 50 -15.40 -3.01 -3.04
CA ALA A 50 -15.23 -2.25 -1.79
C ALA A 50 -15.11 -0.73 -1.98
N TYR A 51 -14.57 -0.29 -3.13
CA TYR A 51 -14.45 1.11 -3.52
C TYR A 51 -15.43 1.54 -4.62
N GLY A 52 -16.45 0.70 -4.90
CA GLY A 52 -17.59 1.06 -5.73
C GLY A 52 -17.48 0.63 -7.20
N HIS A 53 -16.48 -0.18 -7.56
CA HIS A 53 -16.39 -0.70 -8.92
C HIS A 53 -17.60 -1.60 -9.24
N PRO A 54 -18.36 -1.34 -10.33
CA PRO A 54 -19.67 -1.96 -10.52
C PRO A 54 -19.65 -3.39 -11.09
N LYS A 55 -18.53 -3.82 -11.69
CA LYS A 55 -18.46 -5.06 -12.49
C LYS A 55 -17.37 -6.05 -12.07
N ILE A 56 -16.23 -5.55 -11.60
CA ILE A 56 -15.13 -6.39 -11.11
C ILE A 56 -15.57 -7.32 -9.97
N GLN A 57 -15.09 -8.56 -10.02
CA GLN A 57 -15.49 -9.62 -9.12
C GLN A 57 -14.54 -9.73 -7.91
N THR A 58 -14.83 -9.01 -6.83
CA THR A 58 -14.00 -9.02 -5.59
C THR A 58 -14.78 -9.30 -4.30
N PRO A 59 -15.60 -10.36 -4.22
CA PRO A 59 -16.46 -10.61 -3.07
C PRO A 59 -15.72 -10.74 -1.74
N HIS A 60 -14.46 -11.20 -1.72
CA HIS A 60 -13.72 -11.35 -0.48
C HIS A 60 -13.11 -10.04 0.04
N LEU A 61 -12.66 -9.14 -0.84
CA LEU A 61 -12.28 -7.77 -0.50
C LEU A 61 -13.50 -6.95 -0.06
N ASP A 62 -14.63 -7.13 -0.73
CA ASP A 62 -15.90 -6.50 -0.36
C ASP A 62 -16.32 -6.93 1.05
N GLN A 63 -16.18 -8.22 1.36
CA GLN A 63 -16.44 -8.74 2.69
C GLN A 63 -15.41 -8.25 3.72
N LEU A 64 -14.12 -8.10 3.38
CA LEU A 64 -13.16 -7.45 4.28
C LEU A 64 -13.60 -6.02 4.62
N ALA A 65 -14.00 -5.22 3.62
CA ALA A 65 -14.50 -3.86 3.88
C ALA A 65 -15.79 -3.87 4.71
N ALA A 66 -16.68 -4.84 4.47
CA ALA A 66 -17.91 -4.99 5.24
C ALA A 66 -17.64 -5.38 6.71
N ASP A 67 -16.64 -6.21 6.96
CA ASP A 67 -16.28 -6.69 8.31
C ASP A 67 -15.38 -5.71 9.09
N GLY A 68 -14.85 -4.68 8.43
CA GLY A 68 -13.90 -3.75 9.03
C GLY A 68 -14.08 -2.31 8.58
N MET A 69 -12.95 -1.67 8.29
CA MET A 69 -12.85 -0.26 7.95
C MET A 69 -12.13 -0.09 6.61
N LYS A 70 -12.68 0.71 5.71
CA LYS A 70 -11.96 1.20 4.52
C LYS A 70 -11.50 2.64 4.70
N PHE A 71 -10.34 2.96 4.13
CA PHE A 71 -9.79 4.31 4.14
C PHE A 71 -9.88 4.91 2.73
N ASN A 72 -10.56 6.03 2.58
CA ASN A 72 -10.71 6.67 1.27
C ASN A 72 -9.43 7.41 0.86
N HIS A 73 -8.60 7.82 1.81
CA HIS A 73 -7.43 8.68 1.57
C HIS A 73 -6.11 8.02 2.01
N ALA A 74 -5.80 6.86 1.42
CA ALA A 74 -4.55 6.14 1.64
C ALA A 74 -3.57 6.27 0.46
N TYR A 75 -2.33 6.67 0.76
CA TYR A 75 -1.34 7.02 -0.26
C TYR A 75 0.02 6.37 -0.03
N LEU A 76 0.61 5.87 -1.11
CA LEU A 76 1.97 5.37 -1.16
C LEU A 76 2.96 6.54 -1.19
N THR A 77 4.16 6.33 -0.65
CA THR A 77 5.26 7.29 -0.74
C THR A 77 5.98 7.26 -2.09
N CYS A 78 5.72 6.26 -2.93
CA CYS A 78 6.15 6.21 -4.33
C CYS A 78 5.34 5.18 -5.10
N SER A 79 5.38 5.26 -6.43
CA SER A 79 4.77 4.28 -7.33
C SER A 79 5.85 3.44 -8.04
N SER A 80 6.51 2.56 -7.30
CA SER A 80 7.48 1.58 -7.82
C SER A 80 7.66 0.43 -6.82
N CYS A 81 7.60 -0.84 -7.28
CA CYS A 81 7.44 -2.00 -6.41
C CYS A 81 8.51 -2.11 -5.28
N SER A 82 9.80 -2.13 -5.63
CA SER A 82 10.88 -2.27 -4.64
C SER A 82 10.93 -1.11 -3.62
N PRO A 83 11.00 0.17 -4.03
CA PRO A 83 11.03 1.29 -3.09
C PRO A 83 9.73 1.43 -2.29
N SER A 84 8.57 1.08 -2.85
CA SER A 84 7.30 1.10 -2.13
C SER A 84 7.28 0.08 -1.00
N ARG A 85 7.65 -1.18 -1.29
CA ARG A 85 7.77 -2.25 -0.29
C ARG A 85 8.83 -1.94 0.77
N ALA A 86 9.97 -1.38 0.37
CA ALA A 86 10.99 -0.89 1.28
C ALA A 86 10.44 0.20 2.21
N SER A 87 9.65 1.14 1.68
CA SER A 87 9.02 2.21 2.47
C SER A 87 8.00 1.66 3.47
N ILE A 88 7.16 0.72 3.04
CA ILE A 88 6.17 0.06 3.89
C ILE A 88 6.84 -0.67 5.06
N ILE A 89 7.87 -1.47 4.79
CA ILE A 89 8.49 -2.33 5.81
C ILE A 89 9.39 -1.57 6.80
N THR A 90 9.94 -0.43 6.37
CA THR A 90 10.79 0.43 7.20
C THR A 90 10.03 1.60 7.82
N GLY A 91 8.82 1.92 7.33
CA GLY A 91 8.10 3.14 7.68
C GLY A 91 8.85 4.42 7.30
N ARG A 92 9.71 4.38 6.27
CA ARG A 92 10.55 5.50 5.83
C ARG A 92 10.26 5.89 4.40
N TYR A 93 10.48 7.16 4.07
CA TYR A 93 10.38 7.66 2.71
C TYR A 93 11.48 7.05 1.81
N PRO A 94 11.22 6.79 0.51
CA PRO A 94 12.16 6.10 -0.38
C PRO A 94 13.61 6.60 -0.27
N HIS A 95 13.86 7.90 -0.38
CA HIS A 95 15.21 8.48 -0.29
C HIS A 95 15.94 8.21 1.05
N ASN A 96 15.22 7.88 2.13
CA ASN A 96 15.78 7.54 3.44
C ASN A 96 15.92 6.04 3.72
N THR A 97 15.42 5.18 2.82
CA THR A 97 15.56 3.70 2.93
C THR A 97 16.91 3.20 2.43
N GLY A 98 17.62 3.96 1.59
CA GLY A 98 18.76 3.45 0.82
C GLY A 98 18.38 2.51 -0.34
N ALA A 99 17.10 2.18 -0.50
CA ALA A 99 16.52 1.33 -1.53
C ALA A 99 15.48 2.10 -2.39
N HIS A 100 15.79 3.36 -2.72
CA HIS A 100 14.88 4.33 -3.35
C HIS A 100 14.58 4.09 -4.84
N GLN A 101 15.15 3.04 -5.46
CA GLN A 101 15.02 2.74 -6.88
C GLN A 101 14.69 1.27 -7.10
N LEU A 102 14.15 0.92 -8.28
CA LEU A 102 13.81 -0.45 -8.61
C LEU A 102 15.02 -1.39 -8.45
N HIS A 103 14.80 -2.54 -7.83
CA HIS A 103 15.79 -3.60 -7.58
C HIS A 103 17.00 -3.22 -6.71
N LEU A 104 17.08 -2.00 -6.16
CA LEU A 104 18.06 -1.72 -5.11
C LEU A 104 17.68 -2.52 -3.86
N PRO A 105 18.58 -3.39 -3.35
CA PRO A 105 18.30 -4.15 -2.14
C PRO A 105 18.19 -3.22 -0.95
N LEU A 106 17.26 -3.49 -0.04
CA LEU A 106 17.19 -2.78 1.23
C LEU A 106 18.49 -3.07 2.01
N PRO A 107 19.23 -2.04 2.45
CA PRO A 107 20.45 -2.23 3.23
C PRO A 107 20.18 -2.98 4.54
N GLU A 108 21.12 -3.83 4.95
CA GLU A 108 21.01 -4.62 6.19
C GLU A 108 20.79 -3.73 7.42
N SER A 109 21.42 -2.56 7.46
CA SER A 109 21.35 -1.59 8.54
C SER A 109 19.98 -0.91 8.74
N GLN A 110 19.04 -1.07 7.80
CA GLN A 110 17.72 -0.44 7.90
C GLN A 110 16.84 -1.17 8.91
N VAL A 111 16.38 -0.49 9.95
CA VAL A 111 15.43 -1.08 10.91
C VAL A 111 14.10 -1.36 10.21
N THR A 112 13.54 -2.56 10.40
CA THR A 112 12.20 -2.91 9.90
C THR A 112 11.25 -3.20 11.05
N PHE A 113 9.95 -2.92 10.89
CA PHE A 113 8.99 -3.25 11.95
C PHE A 113 8.86 -4.78 12.16
N VAL A 114 9.16 -5.57 11.14
CA VAL A 114 9.11 -7.03 11.21
C VAL A 114 10.23 -7.59 12.09
N GLU A 115 11.43 -7.02 12.00
CA GLU A 115 12.54 -7.33 12.90
C GLU A 115 12.15 -7.09 14.36
N LYS A 116 11.50 -5.96 14.65
CA LYS A 116 10.99 -5.64 16.00
C LYS A 116 9.92 -6.62 16.48
N LEU A 117 9.00 -7.05 15.61
CA LEU A 117 8.03 -8.10 15.93
C LEU A 117 8.71 -9.43 16.24
N LYS A 118 9.69 -9.83 15.40
CA LYS A 118 10.46 -11.06 15.58
C LYS A 118 11.22 -11.06 16.91
N GLU A 119 11.87 -9.95 17.25
CA GLU A 119 12.54 -9.74 18.55
C GLU A 119 11.57 -9.83 19.73
N ALA A 120 10.34 -9.31 19.56
CA ALA A 120 9.27 -9.42 20.55
C ALA A 120 8.62 -10.83 20.62
N GLY A 121 9.14 -11.81 19.89
CA GLY A 121 8.69 -13.20 19.94
C GLY A 121 7.52 -13.55 19.03
N TYR A 122 7.17 -12.69 18.07
CA TYR A 122 6.25 -13.07 16.99
C TYR A 122 6.90 -14.08 16.06
N TYR A 123 6.11 -15.01 15.54
CA TYR A 123 6.48 -15.73 14.33
C TYR A 123 6.22 -14.85 13.11
N THR A 124 7.28 -14.47 12.39
CA THR A 124 7.22 -13.60 11.23
C THR A 124 7.47 -14.41 9.96
N ALA A 125 6.56 -14.36 9.00
CA ALA A 125 6.74 -15.03 7.73
C ALA A 125 6.34 -14.19 6.52
N SER A 126 7.02 -14.42 5.40
CA SER A 126 6.71 -13.83 4.11
C SER A 126 6.41 -14.92 3.08
N ALA A 127 5.35 -14.74 2.30
CA ALA A 127 4.98 -15.61 1.19
C ALA A 127 4.63 -14.79 -0.06
N GLY A 128 5.23 -15.17 -1.19
CA GLY A 128 5.01 -14.57 -2.51
C GLY A 128 6.08 -13.56 -2.90
N LYS A 129 5.70 -12.45 -3.56
CA LYS A 129 6.67 -11.50 -4.15
C LYS A 129 7.54 -10.83 -3.07
N TRP A 130 8.86 -10.86 -3.27
CA TRP A 130 9.82 -10.33 -2.28
C TRP A 130 10.26 -8.89 -2.56
N HIS A 131 11.05 -8.68 -3.62
CA HIS A 131 11.48 -7.35 -4.09
C HIS A 131 12.22 -6.43 -3.09
N MET A 132 12.66 -6.95 -1.92
CA MET A 132 13.39 -6.20 -0.88
C MET A 132 14.88 -6.57 -0.74
N GLY A 133 15.37 -7.52 -1.54
CA GLY A 133 16.76 -7.99 -1.52
C GLY A 133 17.06 -9.00 -0.40
N LYS A 134 18.18 -9.72 -0.56
CA LYS A 134 18.61 -10.80 0.34
C LYS A 134 18.86 -10.38 1.80
N PRO A 135 19.44 -9.19 2.10
CA PRO A 135 19.71 -8.80 3.50
C PRO A 135 18.48 -8.75 4.39
N THR A 136 17.30 -8.52 3.81
CA THR A 136 16.03 -8.42 4.55
C THR A 136 15.48 -9.80 4.95
N GLU A 137 15.93 -10.90 4.34
CA GLU A 137 15.36 -12.23 4.57
C GLU A 137 15.59 -12.70 6.00
N SER A 138 16.75 -12.38 6.58
CA SER A 138 17.12 -12.72 7.95
C SER A 138 16.24 -12.04 9.00
N LYS A 139 15.49 -10.99 8.63
CA LYS A 139 14.56 -10.26 9.51
C LYS A 139 13.24 -10.99 9.74
N PHE A 140 12.97 -12.03 8.94
CA PHE A 140 11.83 -12.92 9.10
C PHE A 140 12.26 -14.25 9.75
N ASN A 141 11.31 -15.02 10.29
CA ASN A 141 11.56 -16.42 10.66
C ASN A 141 11.47 -17.35 9.44
N HIS A 142 10.64 -16.99 8.46
CA HIS A 142 10.46 -17.76 7.23
C HIS A 142 10.18 -16.85 6.04
N VAL A 143 10.86 -17.09 4.92
CA VAL A 143 10.59 -16.41 3.64
C VAL A 143 10.46 -17.46 2.56
N THR A 144 9.40 -17.37 1.77
CA THR A 144 9.23 -18.16 0.56
C THR A 144 8.76 -17.28 -0.59
N THR A 145 9.44 -17.38 -1.73
CA THR A 145 9.08 -16.69 -2.97
C THR A 145 8.22 -17.55 -3.90
N LYS A 146 7.89 -18.78 -3.46
CA LYS A 146 7.01 -19.67 -4.21
C LYS A 146 5.58 -19.13 -4.18
N LEU A 147 4.91 -19.15 -5.32
CA LEU A 147 3.50 -18.80 -5.43
C LEU A 147 2.63 -19.81 -4.66
N ASN A 148 1.41 -19.39 -4.30
CA ASN A 148 0.41 -20.24 -3.62
C ASN A 148 0.84 -20.79 -2.26
N GLN A 149 1.78 -20.12 -1.57
CA GLN A 149 2.23 -20.54 -0.23
C GLN A 149 1.51 -19.83 0.93
N TRP A 150 0.59 -18.89 0.67
CA TRP A 150 -0.08 -18.11 1.73
C TRP A 150 -0.80 -18.99 2.78
N VAL A 151 -1.69 -19.89 2.34
CA VAL A 151 -2.40 -20.82 3.25
C VAL A 151 -1.42 -21.83 3.88
N PRO A 152 -0.53 -22.51 3.14
CA PRO A 152 0.48 -23.40 3.73
C PRO A 152 1.37 -22.72 4.79
N THR A 153 1.88 -21.52 4.53
CA THR A 153 2.69 -20.75 5.48
C THR A 153 1.89 -20.43 6.75
N LEU A 154 0.61 -20.08 6.60
CA LEU A 154 -0.28 -19.91 7.75
C LEU A 154 -0.47 -21.23 8.50
N GLN A 155 -0.72 -22.35 7.82
CA GLN A 155 -0.92 -23.65 8.45
C GLN A 155 0.31 -24.17 9.21
N GLN A 156 1.50 -24.01 8.64
CA GLN A 156 2.75 -24.58 9.15
C GLN A 156 3.41 -23.75 10.27
N ARG A 157 2.92 -22.54 10.55
CA ARG A 157 3.46 -21.69 11.63
C ARG A 157 3.30 -22.33 13.02
N PRO A 158 4.18 -22.02 13.99
CA PRO A 158 3.96 -22.32 15.41
C PRO A 158 2.64 -21.73 15.92
N LYS A 159 1.81 -22.53 16.59
CA LYS A 159 0.46 -22.13 17.05
C LYS A 159 0.45 -21.50 18.46
N ASP A 160 1.55 -21.64 19.18
CA ASP A 160 1.80 -21.13 20.53
C ASP A 160 2.34 -19.68 20.54
N LYS A 161 2.55 -19.08 19.36
CA LYS A 161 3.10 -17.73 19.20
C LYS A 161 2.12 -16.81 18.47
N PRO A 162 2.09 -15.51 18.80
CA PRO A 162 1.46 -14.54 17.92
C PRO A 162 2.24 -14.48 16.60
N PHE A 163 1.57 -14.10 15.52
CA PHE A 163 2.18 -14.16 14.19
C PHE A 163 2.00 -12.87 13.39
N PHE A 164 2.94 -12.65 12.46
CA PHE A 164 2.88 -11.64 11.43
C PHE A 164 3.13 -12.30 10.07
N MET A 165 2.24 -12.02 9.11
CA MET A 165 2.33 -12.53 7.74
C MET A 165 2.45 -11.39 6.73
N TRP A 166 3.55 -11.36 5.99
CA TRP A 166 3.73 -10.53 4.80
C TRP A 166 3.32 -11.33 3.57
N PHE A 167 2.07 -11.17 3.14
CA PHE A 167 1.46 -11.92 2.06
C PHE A 167 1.40 -11.06 0.81
N ALA A 168 2.46 -11.14 0.02
CA ALA A 168 2.65 -10.33 -1.16
C ALA A 168 2.28 -11.10 -2.44
N PHE A 169 1.35 -10.57 -3.20
CA PHE A 169 0.94 -11.12 -4.48
C PHE A 169 1.89 -10.70 -5.60
N THR A 170 1.84 -11.47 -6.70
CA THR A 170 2.28 -11.00 -8.02
C THR A 170 1.09 -10.42 -8.78
N ASP A 171 -0.13 -10.87 -8.50
CA ASP A 171 -1.33 -10.31 -9.13
C ASP A 171 -1.59 -8.88 -8.60
N PRO A 172 -2.07 -7.93 -9.42
CA PRO A 172 -2.31 -8.00 -10.88
C PRO A 172 -1.17 -7.43 -11.76
N HIS A 173 0.09 -7.73 -11.45
CA HIS A 173 1.25 -7.34 -12.27
C HIS A 173 1.30 -8.12 -13.59
N ARG A 174 1.80 -7.48 -14.65
CA ARG A 174 1.98 -8.08 -16.00
C ARG A 174 3.04 -9.21 -16.00
N PRO A 175 3.03 -10.13 -16.99
CA PRO A 175 2.11 -10.26 -18.12
C PRO A 175 0.76 -10.86 -17.70
N TYR A 176 -0.25 -10.73 -18.57
CA TYR A 176 -1.59 -11.27 -18.33
C TYR A 176 -1.87 -12.47 -19.22
N GLU A 177 -2.65 -13.40 -18.67
CA GLU A 177 -3.10 -14.61 -19.34
C GLU A 177 -4.63 -14.67 -19.39
N GLN A 178 -5.17 -15.23 -20.47
CA GLN A 178 -6.62 -15.42 -20.60
C GLN A 178 -7.09 -16.64 -19.82
N ASN A 179 -8.36 -16.62 -19.41
CA ASN A 179 -9.05 -17.78 -18.80
C ASN A 179 -8.42 -18.28 -17.50
N ILE A 180 -7.86 -17.35 -16.70
CA ILE A 180 -7.27 -17.65 -15.39
C ILE A 180 -8.33 -17.75 -14.27
N ILE A 181 -9.57 -17.37 -14.57
CA ILE A 181 -10.74 -17.48 -13.70
C ILE A 181 -11.90 -18.16 -14.44
N GLU A 182 -12.87 -18.68 -13.69
CA GLU A 182 -14.02 -19.41 -14.25
C GLU A 182 -14.91 -18.53 -15.14
N ARG A 183 -15.06 -17.25 -14.78
CA ARG A 183 -15.89 -16.27 -15.51
C ARG A 183 -15.06 -15.01 -15.81
N PRO A 184 -14.25 -15.03 -16.89
CA PRO A 184 -13.44 -13.90 -17.31
C PRO A 184 -14.27 -12.63 -17.56
N HIS A 185 -13.69 -11.47 -17.27
CA HIS A 185 -14.28 -10.17 -17.59
C HIS A 185 -14.26 -9.92 -19.10
N THR A 186 -15.25 -9.19 -19.59
CA THR A 186 -15.32 -8.76 -21.00
C THR A 186 -14.96 -7.29 -21.15
N ASN A 187 -14.85 -6.83 -22.41
CA ASN A 187 -14.60 -5.42 -22.74
C ASN A 187 -15.70 -4.48 -22.22
N GLU A 188 -16.90 -4.99 -21.96
CA GLU A 188 -18.04 -4.25 -21.42
C GLU A 188 -17.99 -4.10 -19.90
N ASP A 189 -17.20 -4.93 -19.20
CA ASP A 189 -17.05 -4.88 -17.74
C ASP A 189 -16.06 -3.83 -17.26
N VAL A 190 -15.18 -3.35 -18.16
CA VAL A 190 -14.08 -2.45 -17.79
C VAL A 190 -14.47 -0.97 -17.86
N ILE A 191 -13.92 -0.21 -16.92
CA ILE A 191 -13.95 1.25 -16.93
C ILE A 191 -12.62 1.73 -17.50
N VAL A 192 -12.65 2.43 -18.63
CA VAL A 192 -11.44 3.03 -19.24
C VAL A 192 -11.23 4.43 -18.64
N PRO A 193 -10.13 4.70 -17.92
CA PRO A 193 -9.82 6.04 -17.45
C PRO A 193 -9.66 7.03 -18.62
N PRO A 194 -10.03 8.31 -18.45
CA PRO A 194 -10.05 9.29 -19.55
C PRO A 194 -8.67 9.59 -20.16
N TYR A 195 -7.59 9.31 -19.43
CA TYR A 195 -6.21 9.43 -19.90
C TYR A 195 -5.72 8.20 -20.71
N LEU A 196 -6.56 7.20 -20.92
CA LEU A 196 -6.35 6.11 -21.87
C LEU A 196 -7.35 6.22 -23.03
N PRO A 197 -6.98 5.80 -24.26
CA PRO A 197 -7.92 5.78 -25.38
C PRO A 197 -8.89 4.61 -25.22
N ASP A 198 -10.17 4.89 -25.40
CA ASP A 198 -11.23 3.89 -25.30
C ASP A 198 -11.33 3.06 -26.59
N THR A 199 -10.45 2.07 -26.73
CA THR A 199 -10.42 1.12 -27.85
C THR A 199 -10.59 -0.32 -27.37
N LEU A 200 -10.89 -1.24 -28.29
CA LEU A 200 -11.01 -2.67 -27.97
C LEU A 200 -9.73 -3.25 -27.37
N GLU A 201 -8.56 -2.84 -27.85
CA GLU A 201 -7.26 -3.28 -27.36
C GLU A 201 -7.01 -2.84 -25.91
N VAL A 202 -7.30 -1.57 -25.58
CA VAL A 202 -7.16 -1.06 -24.21
C VAL A 202 -8.18 -1.71 -23.27
N ARG A 203 -9.42 -1.89 -23.74
CA ARG A 203 -10.47 -2.55 -22.95
C ARG A 203 -10.12 -4.00 -22.65
N HIS A 204 -9.60 -4.72 -23.64
CA HIS A 204 -9.19 -6.11 -23.50
C HIS A 204 -8.03 -6.25 -22.50
N ASP A 205 -7.03 -5.40 -22.61
CA ASP A 205 -5.89 -5.37 -21.67
C ASP A 205 -6.33 -5.09 -20.22
N LEU A 206 -7.30 -4.16 -20.02
CA LEU A 206 -7.92 -3.93 -18.71
C LEU A 206 -8.75 -5.12 -18.21
N ALA A 207 -9.43 -5.84 -19.09
CA ALA A 207 -10.26 -6.98 -18.71
C ALA A 207 -9.39 -8.14 -18.18
N LEU A 208 -8.25 -8.39 -18.84
CA LEU A 208 -7.26 -9.36 -18.35
C LEU A 208 -6.68 -8.94 -17.01
N TYR A 209 -6.39 -7.65 -16.82
CA TYR A 209 -5.98 -7.11 -15.52
C TYR A 209 -7.05 -7.31 -14.43
N TYR A 210 -8.35 -7.21 -14.74
CA TYR A 210 -9.44 -7.49 -13.78
C TYR A 210 -9.55 -8.97 -13.40
N ASP A 211 -9.25 -9.87 -14.33
CA ASP A 211 -9.20 -11.31 -14.04
C ASP A 211 -8.11 -11.63 -13.00
N GLU A 212 -6.96 -10.96 -13.07
CA GLU A 212 -5.87 -11.10 -12.09
C GLU A 212 -6.31 -10.68 -10.69
N ILE A 213 -7.02 -9.55 -10.57
CA ILE A 213 -7.57 -9.08 -9.30
C ILE A 213 -8.57 -10.09 -8.72
N THR A 214 -9.41 -10.67 -9.58
CA THR A 214 -10.39 -11.69 -9.16
C THR A 214 -9.72 -12.96 -8.65
N ARG A 215 -8.62 -13.39 -9.30
CA ARG A 215 -7.82 -14.52 -8.83
C ARG A 215 -7.18 -14.23 -7.47
N LEU A 216 -6.64 -13.04 -7.28
CA LEU A 216 -6.10 -12.56 -6.01
C LEU A 216 -7.18 -12.55 -4.91
N ASP A 217 -8.37 -12.04 -5.21
CA ASP A 217 -9.50 -11.99 -4.27
C ASP A 217 -9.84 -13.39 -3.73
N GLY A 218 -9.87 -14.40 -4.60
CA GLY A 218 -10.06 -15.80 -4.20
C GLY A 218 -8.99 -16.33 -3.23
N VAL A 219 -7.74 -15.88 -3.35
CA VAL A 219 -6.69 -16.23 -2.38
C VAL A 219 -6.94 -15.56 -1.04
N VAL A 220 -7.35 -14.29 -1.02
CA VAL A 220 -7.72 -13.57 0.20
C VAL A 220 -8.84 -14.33 0.94
N GLY A 221 -9.86 -14.78 0.21
CA GLY A 221 -10.93 -15.63 0.72
C GLY A 221 -10.41 -16.88 1.43
N ARG A 222 -9.57 -17.67 0.77
CA ARG A 222 -9.01 -18.91 1.34
C ARG A 222 -8.19 -18.68 2.60
N VAL A 223 -7.43 -17.59 2.68
CA VAL A 223 -6.66 -17.26 3.90
C VAL A 223 -7.59 -16.87 5.05
N ARG A 224 -8.66 -16.11 4.77
CA ARG A 224 -9.67 -15.75 5.79
C ARG A 224 -10.39 -16.98 6.32
N ASP A 225 -10.78 -17.90 5.44
CA ASP A 225 -11.39 -19.17 5.81
C ASP A 225 -10.45 -20.00 6.69
N GLU A 226 -9.16 -20.06 6.35
CA GLU A 226 -8.16 -20.74 7.17
C GLU A 226 -8.03 -20.11 8.58
N LEU A 227 -8.04 -18.78 8.69
CA LEU A 227 -8.04 -18.10 10.01
C LEU A 227 -9.28 -18.44 10.84
N LYS A 228 -10.44 -18.56 10.19
CA LYS A 228 -11.70 -18.96 10.83
C LYS A 228 -11.64 -20.42 11.28
N ASN A 229 -11.16 -21.32 10.43
CA ASN A 229 -11.01 -22.75 10.72
C ASN A 229 -10.06 -22.99 11.89
N GLN A 230 -9.00 -22.19 12.02
CA GLN A 230 -8.07 -22.24 13.14
C GLN A 230 -8.57 -21.50 14.40
N GLY A 231 -9.72 -20.84 14.36
CA GLY A 231 -10.30 -20.12 15.50
C GLY A 231 -9.55 -18.84 15.91
N VAL A 232 -8.64 -18.32 15.07
CA VAL A 232 -7.80 -17.14 15.40
C VAL A 232 -8.24 -15.85 14.71
N SER A 233 -9.31 -15.90 13.91
CA SER A 233 -9.79 -14.75 13.12
C SER A 233 -10.15 -13.53 13.99
N SER A 234 -10.78 -13.72 15.14
CA SER A 234 -11.21 -12.60 16.01
C SER A 234 -10.04 -11.78 16.54
N ASN A 235 -8.89 -12.41 16.78
CA ASN A 235 -7.66 -11.77 17.27
C ASN A 235 -6.65 -11.45 16.14
N THR A 236 -7.05 -11.54 14.87
CA THR A 236 -6.17 -11.25 13.73
C THR A 236 -6.56 -9.92 13.09
N VAL A 237 -5.60 -8.98 13.06
CA VAL A 237 -5.67 -7.76 12.27
C VAL A 237 -5.25 -8.10 10.83
N ILE A 238 -6.12 -7.82 9.87
CA ILE A 238 -5.79 -7.92 8.45
C ILE A 238 -5.74 -6.53 7.86
N VAL A 239 -4.66 -6.23 7.14
CA VAL A 239 -4.53 -5.03 6.31
C VAL A 239 -4.41 -5.48 4.86
N PHE A 240 -5.23 -4.92 3.98
CA PHE A 240 -5.11 -5.08 2.53
C PHE A 240 -4.67 -3.76 1.91
N LEU A 241 -3.59 -3.79 1.13
CA LEU A 241 -3.15 -2.69 0.29
C LEU A 241 -2.53 -3.16 -1.03
N SER A 242 -2.26 -2.23 -1.95
CA SER A 242 -1.38 -2.45 -3.09
C SER A 242 -0.10 -1.60 -2.98
N ASP A 243 1.01 -2.08 -3.55
CA ASP A 243 2.27 -1.36 -3.50
C ASP A 243 2.41 -0.25 -4.57
N ASN A 244 1.62 -0.28 -5.65
CA ASN A 244 1.55 0.75 -6.72
C ASN A 244 0.16 0.76 -7.36
N GLY A 245 -0.17 1.81 -8.13
CA GLY A 245 -1.32 1.77 -9.04
C GLY A 245 -1.11 0.86 -10.26
N ARG A 246 -2.16 0.73 -11.07
CA ARG A 246 -2.22 -0.02 -12.35
C ARG A 246 -0.91 0.05 -13.16
N PRO A 247 -0.44 -1.03 -13.80
CA PRO A 247 0.73 -0.99 -14.70
C PRO A 247 0.31 -0.51 -16.11
N PHE A 248 -0.27 0.69 -16.15
CA PHE A 248 -0.80 1.36 -17.33
C PHE A 248 -0.26 2.79 -17.42
N PRO A 249 -0.30 3.42 -18.61
CA PRO A 249 0.15 4.80 -18.78
C PRO A 249 -0.51 5.75 -17.80
N ARG A 250 0.29 6.67 -17.23
CA ARG A 250 -0.12 7.65 -16.20
C ARG A 250 -0.48 7.06 -14.82
N CYS A 251 -0.25 5.77 -14.58
CA CYS A 251 -0.50 5.10 -13.30
C CYS A 251 0.83 4.77 -12.59
N LYS A 252 1.28 3.50 -12.60
CA LYS A 252 2.57 3.06 -12.07
C LYS A 252 3.71 3.98 -12.55
N THR A 253 4.70 4.25 -11.71
CA THR A 253 5.81 5.21 -11.92
C THR A 253 5.41 6.69 -11.98
N THR A 254 4.21 7.06 -11.56
CA THR A 254 3.84 8.47 -11.41
C THR A 254 3.56 8.81 -9.96
N VAL A 255 3.59 10.11 -9.63
CA VAL A 255 3.07 10.62 -8.35
C VAL A 255 1.64 11.12 -8.45
N TYR A 256 0.92 10.85 -9.54
CA TYR A 256 -0.52 11.07 -9.66
C TYR A 256 -1.31 10.11 -8.77
N ASP A 257 -2.56 10.44 -8.40
CA ASP A 257 -3.38 9.58 -7.53
C ASP A 257 -3.62 8.22 -8.18
N SER A 258 -3.68 8.16 -9.52
CA SER A 258 -3.68 6.92 -10.31
C SER A 258 -2.44 6.03 -10.11
N GLY A 259 -1.33 6.59 -9.64
CA GLY A 259 -0.07 5.88 -9.35
C GLY A 259 0.17 5.60 -7.87
N ILE A 260 -0.23 6.51 -6.97
CA ILE A 260 0.09 6.44 -5.54
C ILE A 260 -1.09 6.20 -4.60
N ARG A 261 -2.35 6.43 -5.02
CA ARG A 261 -3.50 6.09 -4.18
C ARG A 261 -3.67 4.57 -4.18
N THR A 262 -3.79 3.98 -3.01
CA THR A 262 -3.80 2.52 -2.82
C THR A 262 -5.09 2.09 -2.13
N PRO A 263 -5.68 0.91 -2.44
CA PRO A 263 -6.79 0.42 -1.65
C PRO A 263 -6.27 0.20 -0.23
N TRP A 264 -7.06 0.53 0.79
CA TRP A 264 -6.65 0.31 2.18
C TRP A 264 -7.80 -0.14 3.05
N ILE A 265 -7.83 -1.43 3.37
CA ILE A 265 -8.88 -2.05 4.18
C ILE A 265 -8.23 -2.65 5.42
N VAL A 266 -8.77 -2.32 6.60
CA VAL A 266 -8.31 -2.86 7.89
C VAL A 266 -9.47 -3.60 8.55
N THR A 267 -9.29 -4.88 8.86
CA THR A 267 -10.26 -5.66 9.62
C THR A 267 -9.66 -6.13 10.92
N TRP A 268 -10.38 -5.94 12.02
CA TRP A 268 -10.05 -6.52 13.30
C TRP A 268 -11.36 -6.79 14.04
N PRO A 269 -11.94 -8.00 13.91
CA PRO A 269 -13.31 -8.27 14.35
C PRO A 269 -13.58 -7.96 15.83
N LYS A 270 -12.55 -8.03 16.68
CA LYS A 270 -12.65 -7.73 18.11
C LYS A 270 -12.76 -6.24 18.44
N GLN A 271 -12.30 -5.34 17.57
CA GLN A 271 -12.06 -3.94 17.92
C GLN A 271 -12.58 -2.92 16.90
N ILE A 272 -12.69 -3.29 15.62
CA ILE A 272 -13.15 -2.37 14.56
C ILE A 272 -14.63 -2.60 14.31
N LYS A 273 -15.39 -1.49 14.25
CA LYS A 273 -16.80 -1.53 13.87
C LYS A 273 -16.93 -1.96 12.39
N PRO A 274 -17.79 -2.93 12.07
CA PRO A 274 -18.07 -3.32 10.68
C PRO A 274 -18.54 -2.12 9.84
N LYS A 275 -18.23 -2.13 8.54
CA LYS A 275 -18.61 -1.12 7.54
C LYS A 275 -18.16 0.30 7.89
N ALA A 276 -17.09 0.45 8.66
CA ALA A 276 -16.56 1.77 8.99
C ALA A 276 -15.86 2.38 7.77
N VAL A 277 -15.89 3.71 7.67
CA VAL A 277 -15.21 4.49 6.62
C VAL A 277 -14.41 5.58 7.31
N CYS A 278 -13.15 5.72 6.90
CA CYS A 278 -12.25 6.76 7.39
C CYS A 278 -11.79 7.65 6.24
N ASP A 279 -11.99 8.96 6.38
CA ASP A 279 -11.61 9.97 5.38
C ASP A 279 -10.33 10.74 5.78
N SER A 280 -9.68 10.36 6.88
CA SER A 280 -8.37 10.92 7.21
C SER A 280 -7.31 10.48 6.21
N LEU A 281 -6.39 11.39 5.90
CA LEU A 281 -5.18 11.05 5.18
C LEU A 281 -4.32 10.06 5.99
N ILE A 282 -3.89 9.00 5.32
CA ILE A 282 -2.84 8.09 5.78
C ILE A 282 -1.83 7.84 4.67
N SER A 283 -0.61 7.46 5.06
CA SER A 283 0.48 7.11 4.16
C SER A 283 0.98 5.70 4.42
N SER A 284 1.52 5.04 3.40
CA SER A 284 2.06 3.68 3.54
C SER A 284 3.16 3.55 4.60
N VAL A 285 3.90 4.62 4.89
CA VAL A 285 4.90 4.66 5.98
C VAL A 285 4.29 4.55 7.38
N ASP A 286 2.97 4.71 7.50
CA ASP A 286 2.25 4.60 8.77
C ASP A 286 1.98 3.16 9.19
N LEU A 287 2.08 2.21 8.27
CA LEU A 287 1.79 0.81 8.56
C LEU A 287 2.74 0.28 9.64
N ALA A 288 4.02 0.59 9.50
CA ALA A 288 5.07 0.19 10.43
C ALA A 288 4.78 0.65 11.87
N PRO A 289 4.67 1.97 12.18
CA PRO A 289 4.35 2.42 13.53
C PRO A 289 2.98 1.94 14.01
N THR A 290 1.99 1.78 13.13
CA THR A 290 0.67 1.28 13.53
C THR A 290 0.71 -0.18 13.99
N ILE A 291 1.41 -1.06 13.27
CA ILE A 291 1.54 -2.46 13.66
C ILE A 291 2.28 -2.59 15.00
N LEU A 292 3.34 -1.80 15.20
CA LEU A 292 4.08 -1.79 16.48
C LEU A 292 3.20 -1.29 17.63
N ASP A 293 2.44 -0.21 17.44
CA ASP A 293 1.50 0.33 18.43
C ASP A 293 0.36 -0.66 18.77
N LEU A 294 -0.17 -1.35 17.77
CA LEU A 294 -1.17 -2.41 17.96
C LEU A 294 -0.59 -3.62 18.71
N ALA A 295 0.68 -3.94 18.50
CA ALA A 295 1.41 -4.99 19.21
C ALA A 295 1.86 -4.58 20.63
N GLY A 296 1.69 -3.30 20.99
CA GLY A 296 2.16 -2.74 22.28
C GLY A 296 3.68 -2.60 22.36
N LEU A 297 4.35 -2.43 21.22
CA LEU A 297 5.80 -2.28 21.10
C LEU A 297 6.21 -0.82 20.99
N HIS A 298 7.46 -0.53 21.37
CA HIS A 298 8.07 0.78 21.17
C HIS A 298 8.22 1.09 19.66
N ILE A 299 7.99 2.35 19.30
CA ILE A 299 8.17 2.86 17.94
C ILE A 299 9.45 3.68 17.92
N ASP A 300 10.49 3.14 17.29
CA ASP A 300 11.78 3.82 17.16
C ASP A 300 11.67 5.13 16.35
N GLU A 301 12.52 6.12 16.65
CA GLU A 301 12.57 7.42 15.95
C GLU A 301 12.93 7.28 14.45
N THR A 302 13.41 6.12 14.01
CA THR A 302 13.69 5.86 12.60
C THR A 302 12.43 5.75 11.75
N PHE A 303 11.27 5.43 12.34
CA PHE A 303 10.00 5.38 11.63
C PHE A 303 9.49 6.80 11.37
N GLN A 304 9.26 7.15 10.11
CA GLN A 304 8.86 8.50 9.68
C GLN A 304 7.34 8.64 9.50
N GLY A 305 6.61 7.53 9.50
CA GLY A 305 5.16 7.52 9.55
C GLY A 305 4.61 7.79 10.94
N GLN A 306 3.28 7.83 11.05
CA GLN A 306 2.58 8.01 12.33
C GLN A 306 1.52 6.92 12.49
N SER A 307 1.39 6.35 13.69
CA SER A 307 0.37 5.33 13.95
C SER A 307 -1.03 5.87 13.68
N PHE A 308 -1.82 5.16 12.87
CA PHE A 308 -3.24 5.45 12.65
C PHE A 308 -4.17 4.65 13.57
N LYS A 309 -3.64 3.99 14.61
CA LYS A 309 -4.44 3.21 15.56
C LYS A 309 -5.63 3.98 16.13
N SER A 310 -5.47 5.27 16.41
CA SER A 310 -6.55 6.14 16.91
C SER A 310 -7.74 6.21 15.94
N LEU A 311 -7.49 6.17 14.63
CA LEU A 311 -8.51 6.20 13.58
C LEU A 311 -9.36 4.92 13.57
N LEU A 312 -8.81 3.78 14.01
CA LEU A 312 -9.54 2.52 14.08
C LEU A 312 -10.70 2.56 15.09
N GLN A 313 -10.60 3.42 16.10
CA GLN A 313 -11.65 3.65 17.11
C GLN A 313 -12.46 4.93 16.85
N ASN A 314 -11.81 5.95 16.29
CA ASN A 314 -12.42 7.23 15.94
C ASN A 314 -12.14 7.59 14.47
N PRO A 315 -12.90 7.00 13.52
CA PRO A 315 -12.65 7.20 12.08
C PRO A 315 -12.93 8.63 11.58
N GLY A 316 -13.57 9.48 12.39
CA GLY A 316 -13.76 10.90 12.09
C GLY A 316 -12.60 11.81 12.54
N ALA A 317 -11.61 11.26 13.25
CA ALA A 317 -10.41 12.01 13.62
C ALA A 317 -9.47 12.20 12.42
N SER A 318 -8.46 13.05 12.58
CA SER A 318 -7.38 13.24 11.62
C SER A 318 -6.02 13.07 12.31
N THR A 319 -5.10 12.37 11.67
CA THR A 319 -3.71 12.21 12.16
C THR A 319 -2.73 13.12 11.43
N ARG A 320 -3.09 13.70 10.28
CA ARG A 320 -2.26 14.61 9.49
C ARG A 320 -3.08 15.44 8.51
N THR A 321 -2.44 16.52 8.04
CA THR A 321 -3.00 17.41 7.01
C THR A 321 -2.41 17.17 5.62
N HIS A 322 -1.23 16.53 5.52
CA HIS A 322 -0.51 16.32 4.27
C HIS A 322 0.07 14.90 4.18
N VAL A 323 0.17 14.38 2.97
CA VAL A 323 0.98 13.20 2.62
C VAL A 323 1.93 13.55 1.49
N PHE A 324 3.07 12.86 1.43
CA PHE A 324 4.14 13.14 0.47
C PHE A 324 4.46 11.89 -0.34
N ALA A 325 4.87 12.10 -1.59
CA ALA A 325 5.28 11.03 -2.48
C ALA A 325 6.44 11.44 -3.39
N GLU A 326 7.17 10.43 -3.86
CA GLU A 326 8.36 10.56 -4.67
C GLU A 326 8.26 9.72 -5.92
N HIS A 327 8.82 10.25 -6.99
CA HIS A 327 9.25 9.46 -8.12
C HIS A 327 10.77 9.61 -8.26
N ASN A 328 11.46 8.48 -8.28
CA ASN A 328 12.88 8.35 -8.54
C ASN A 328 13.05 7.38 -9.72
N TRP A 329 14.29 7.06 -10.07
CA TRP A 329 14.58 6.10 -11.14
C TRP A 329 13.88 4.74 -10.94
N HIS A 330 13.29 4.21 -12.01
CA HIS A 330 12.64 2.89 -12.05
C HIS A 330 13.16 2.01 -13.19
N ASP A 331 12.79 2.30 -14.43
CA ASP A 331 13.38 1.75 -15.66
C ASP A 331 14.02 2.86 -16.49
N PHE A 332 13.51 4.06 -16.26
CA PHE A 332 13.80 5.30 -16.91
C PHE A 332 14.25 6.31 -15.85
N GLU A 333 15.09 7.24 -16.28
CA GLU A 333 15.45 8.43 -15.53
C GLU A 333 14.19 9.22 -15.18
N ASP A 334 14.06 9.58 -13.90
CA ASP A 334 13.08 10.54 -13.43
C ASP A 334 13.44 11.07 -12.03
N PHE A 335 12.87 12.21 -11.67
CA PHE A 335 12.93 12.80 -10.33
C PHE A 335 11.75 13.77 -10.14
N GLY A 336 10.75 13.33 -9.38
CA GLY A 336 9.53 14.09 -9.09
C GLY A 336 9.13 13.98 -7.63
N ARG A 337 8.43 15.00 -7.12
CA ARG A 337 7.97 15.08 -5.73
C ARG A 337 6.54 15.60 -5.67
N ALA A 338 5.75 15.09 -4.75
CA ALA A 338 4.38 15.53 -4.56
C ALA A 338 4.02 15.72 -3.09
N VAL A 339 3.14 16.68 -2.84
CA VAL A 339 2.43 16.84 -1.57
C VAL A 339 0.94 16.91 -1.84
N ARG A 340 0.16 16.25 -0.99
CA ARG A 340 -1.29 16.15 -1.12
C ARG A 340 -1.98 16.44 0.22
N THR A 341 -2.97 17.32 0.17
CA THR A 341 -4.03 17.52 1.21
C THR A 341 -5.28 16.74 0.79
N PRO A 342 -6.37 16.67 1.60
CA PRO A 342 -7.57 15.97 1.17
C PRO A 342 -8.11 16.40 -0.19
N ARG A 343 -8.00 17.71 -0.53
CA ARG A 343 -8.54 18.32 -1.75
C ARG A 343 -7.50 18.73 -2.80
N TYR A 344 -6.37 19.28 -2.38
CA TYR A 344 -5.39 19.82 -3.32
C TYR A 344 -4.11 19.01 -3.34
N LYS A 345 -3.52 18.91 -4.53
CA LYS A 345 -2.25 18.23 -4.73
C LYS A 345 -1.32 19.03 -5.60
N TYR A 346 -0.07 19.13 -5.18
CA TYR A 346 1.00 19.80 -5.89
C TYR A 346 2.08 18.79 -6.26
N ILE A 347 2.56 18.86 -7.50
CA ILE A 347 3.65 18.05 -8.04
C ILE A 347 4.74 18.98 -8.55
N ARG A 348 6.00 18.63 -8.25
CA ARG A 348 7.20 19.28 -8.80
C ARG A 348 8.00 18.25 -9.59
N ASN A 349 8.17 18.51 -10.88
CA ASN A 349 8.99 17.71 -11.79
C ASN A 349 10.34 18.40 -11.97
N PHE A 350 11.42 17.75 -11.56
CA PHE A 350 12.76 18.33 -11.66
C PHE A 350 13.42 18.05 -13.01
N TYR A 351 13.05 16.96 -13.68
CA TYR A 351 13.53 16.62 -15.03
C TYR A 351 12.43 16.91 -16.05
N THR A 352 12.36 18.16 -16.50
CA THR A 352 11.32 18.63 -17.42
C THR A 352 11.62 18.31 -18.87
N ASP A 353 12.89 18.04 -19.22
CA ASP A 353 13.39 17.74 -20.56
C ASP A 353 13.00 16.35 -21.09
N ILE A 354 12.44 15.50 -20.23
CA ILE A 354 11.99 14.14 -20.55
C ILE A 354 10.49 13.99 -20.32
N PRO A 355 9.79 13.13 -21.09
CA PRO A 355 8.39 12.84 -20.86
C PRO A 355 8.20 11.93 -19.63
N GLY A 356 6.99 11.95 -19.05
CA GLY A 356 6.56 11.01 -18.02
C GLY A 356 6.26 9.62 -18.60
N THR A 357 7.28 8.96 -19.14
CA THR A 357 7.17 7.64 -19.77
C THR A 357 6.68 6.60 -18.76
N PRO A 358 5.68 5.76 -19.10
CA PRO A 358 5.26 4.64 -18.24
C PRO A 358 6.41 3.64 -18.03
N PRO A 359 6.33 2.71 -17.05
CA PRO A 359 7.39 1.70 -16.84
C PRO A 359 7.54 0.77 -18.05
N ALA A 360 8.68 0.08 -18.15
CA ALA A 360 9.02 -0.68 -19.36
C ALA A 360 8.06 -1.84 -19.64
N ASP A 361 7.45 -2.42 -18.60
CA ASP A 361 6.38 -3.42 -18.71
C ASP A 361 5.10 -2.81 -19.33
N ALA A 362 4.71 -1.59 -18.94
CA ALA A 362 3.59 -0.86 -19.51
C ALA A 362 3.90 -0.36 -20.93
N VAL A 363 5.13 0.05 -21.24
CA VAL A 363 5.53 0.46 -22.60
C VAL A 363 5.40 -0.70 -23.60
N ARG A 364 5.59 -1.94 -23.15
CA ARG A 364 5.42 -3.14 -23.98
C ARG A 364 3.97 -3.65 -24.03
N SER A 365 3.06 -3.05 -23.27
CA SER A 365 1.65 -3.48 -23.23
C SER A 365 0.92 -3.18 -24.54
N GLU A 366 -0.14 -3.95 -24.80
CA GLU A 366 -1.03 -3.72 -25.93
C GLU A 366 -1.64 -2.31 -25.87
N SER A 367 -2.03 -1.86 -24.68
CA SER A 367 -2.54 -0.49 -24.46
C SER A 367 -1.56 0.59 -24.94
N PHE A 368 -0.28 0.49 -24.58
CA PHE A 368 0.69 1.51 -24.97
C PHE A 368 1.09 1.41 -26.45
N VAL A 369 1.15 0.21 -27.02
CA VAL A 369 1.32 0.01 -28.47
C VAL A 369 0.19 0.72 -29.22
N LYS A 370 -1.06 0.54 -28.77
CA LYS A 370 -2.21 1.23 -29.37
C LYS A 370 -2.16 2.74 -29.20
N MET A 371 -1.76 3.22 -28.03
CA MET A 371 -1.56 4.66 -27.79
C MET A 371 -0.52 5.27 -28.74
N ARG A 372 0.61 4.59 -28.97
CA ARG A 372 1.64 5.07 -29.92
C ARG A 372 1.10 5.14 -31.35
N GLN A 373 0.37 4.13 -31.80
CA GLN A 373 -0.30 4.16 -33.10
C GLN A 373 -1.22 5.38 -33.22
N LEU A 374 -2.11 5.59 -32.24
CA LEU A 374 -3.05 6.71 -32.24
C LEU A 374 -2.35 8.07 -32.12
N ARG A 375 -1.22 8.15 -31.43
CA ARG A 375 -0.39 9.36 -31.36
C ARG A 375 0.13 9.72 -32.75
N ASP A 376 0.71 8.76 -33.45
CA ASP A 376 1.31 8.95 -34.78
C ASP A 376 0.24 9.29 -35.83
N GLU A 377 -0.99 8.80 -35.63
CA GLU A 377 -2.18 9.17 -36.41
C GLU A 377 -2.83 10.50 -35.96
N ASN A 378 -2.28 11.19 -34.95
CA ASN A 378 -2.84 12.40 -34.33
C ASN A 378 -4.25 12.26 -33.74
N LYS A 379 -4.66 11.06 -33.34
CA LYS A 379 -5.99 10.74 -32.80
C LYS A 379 -6.13 10.78 -31.29
N LEU A 380 -5.02 10.85 -30.54
CA LEU A 380 -5.08 10.99 -29.07
C LEU A 380 -5.55 12.40 -28.65
N THR A 381 -6.33 12.46 -27.57
CA THR A 381 -6.69 13.71 -26.89
C THR A 381 -5.49 14.33 -26.18
N LYS A 382 -5.64 15.56 -25.66
CA LYS A 382 -4.61 16.21 -24.83
C LYS A 382 -4.23 15.34 -23.62
N ASP A 383 -5.23 14.77 -22.94
CA ASP A 383 -5.04 14.03 -21.69
C ASP A 383 -4.36 12.68 -21.92
N GLN A 384 -4.71 12.02 -23.02
CA GLN A 384 -4.09 10.76 -23.45
C GLN A 384 -2.65 10.94 -23.96
N LYS A 385 -2.27 12.17 -24.37
CA LYS A 385 -0.92 12.48 -24.83
C LYS A 385 0.09 12.73 -23.70
N SER A 386 -0.36 12.88 -22.46
CA SER A 386 0.46 13.39 -21.34
C SER A 386 1.80 12.64 -21.17
N CYS A 387 1.81 11.31 -21.28
CA CYS A 387 3.03 10.50 -21.16
C CYS A 387 4.00 10.58 -22.36
N PHE A 388 3.64 11.30 -23.43
CA PHE A 388 4.48 11.56 -24.60
C PHE A 388 5.01 13.00 -24.66
N VAL A 389 4.53 13.90 -23.78
CA VAL A 389 4.86 15.32 -23.84
C VAL A 389 6.23 15.59 -23.21
N SER A 390 7.11 16.22 -23.99
CA SER A 390 8.33 16.86 -23.51
C SER A 390 8.52 18.23 -24.20
N PRO A 391 8.91 19.30 -23.48
CA PRO A 391 9.12 19.32 -22.03
C PRO A 391 7.81 19.23 -21.25
N ARG A 392 7.82 18.51 -20.12
CA ARG A 392 6.67 18.47 -19.18
C ARG A 392 6.67 19.68 -18.25
N ALA A 393 5.53 19.98 -17.65
CA ALA A 393 5.39 21.09 -16.72
C ALA A 393 6.32 20.91 -15.50
N ALA A 394 7.04 21.95 -15.11
CA ALA A 394 7.91 21.94 -13.93
C ALA A 394 7.11 21.84 -12.63
N GLU A 395 5.92 22.43 -12.62
CA GLU A 395 4.99 22.43 -11.49
C GLU A 395 3.59 22.09 -11.97
N GLU A 396 2.89 21.29 -11.19
CA GLU A 396 1.50 20.92 -11.42
C GLU A 396 0.69 21.11 -10.14
N LEU A 397 -0.53 21.62 -10.25
CA LEU A 397 -1.46 21.77 -9.14
C LEU A 397 -2.84 21.26 -9.57
N TYR A 398 -3.49 20.47 -8.72
CA TYR A 398 -4.79 19.90 -8.99
C TYR A 398 -5.75 20.10 -7.81
N ASP A 399 -7.02 20.37 -8.12
CA ASP A 399 -8.16 20.26 -7.22
C ASP A 399 -8.79 18.88 -7.43
N VAL A 400 -8.38 17.89 -6.65
CA VAL A 400 -8.71 16.47 -6.89
C VAL A 400 -10.16 16.11 -6.53
N GLU A 401 -10.89 17.02 -5.90
CA GLU A 401 -12.34 16.87 -5.70
C GLU A 401 -13.11 17.18 -6.99
N ASN A 402 -12.71 18.24 -7.71
CA ASN A 402 -13.35 18.66 -8.96
C ASN A 402 -12.73 18.02 -10.21
N ASP A 403 -11.48 17.57 -10.11
CA ASP A 403 -10.71 16.91 -11.17
C ASP A 403 -10.03 15.64 -10.61
N PRO A 404 -10.80 14.56 -10.35
CA PRO A 404 -10.29 13.34 -9.69
C PRO A 404 -9.26 12.57 -10.51
N HIS A 405 -9.11 12.89 -11.80
CA HIS A 405 -8.11 12.30 -12.69
C HIS A 405 -6.88 13.21 -12.89
N GLU A 406 -6.85 14.38 -12.25
CA GLU A 406 -5.72 15.33 -12.31
C GLU A 406 -5.34 15.69 -13.77
N LEU A 407 -6.33 16.02 -14.59
CA LEU A 407 -6.15 16.36 -16.01
C LEU A 407 -5.95 17.86 -16.26
N ASN A 408 -6.44 18.70 -15.35
CA ASN A 408 -6.40 20.15 -15.47
C ASN A 408 -5.37 20.77 -14.52
N ASN A 409 -4.16 21.03 -15.04
CA ASN A 409 -3.11 21.68 -14.26
C ASN A 409 -3.46 23.16 -13.97
N LEU A 410 -3.62 23.49 -12.69
CA LEU A 410 -3.96 24.80 -12.14
C LEU A 410 -2.73 25.65 -11.77
N ALA A 411 -1.51 25.13 -11.93
CA ALA A 411 -0.30 25.83 -11.55
C ALA A 411 -0.15 27.14 -12.34
N GLY A 412 0.23 28.21 -11.64
CA GLY A 412 0.40 29.55 -12.20
C GLY A 412 -0.90 30.34 -12.40
N GLN A 413 -2.07 29.72 -12.22
CA GLN A 413 -3.35 30.42 -12.30
C GLN A 413 -3.55 31.35 -11.10
N LYS A 414 -4.02 32.58 -11.36
CA LYS A 414 -4.13 33.65 -10.35
C LYS A 414 -4.94 33.23 -9.12
N ASP A 415 -6.06 32.56 -9.32
CA ASP A 415 -6.97 32.16 -8.25
C ASP A 415 -6.40 31.07 -7.34
N TYR A 416 -5.37 30.36 -7.80
CA TYR A 416 -4.74 29.25 -7.08
C TYR A 416 -3.33 29.56 -6.56
N GLN A 417 -2.85 30.80 -6.68
CA GLN A 417 -1.49 31.17 -6.27
C GLN A 417 -1.23 30.92 -4.77
N LYS A 418 -2.22 31.21 -3.92
CA LYS A 418 -2.09 31.00 -2.47
C LYS A 418 -1.91 29.53 -2.12
N ILE A 419 -2.80 28.67 -2.63
CA ILE A 419 -2.74 27.23 -2.37
C ILE A 419 -1.49 26.60 -2.99
N GLN A 420 -1.08 27.04 -4.19
CA GLN A 420 0.17 26.60 -4.80
C GLN A 420 1.36 26.93 -3.89
N GLN A 421 1.43 28.15 -3.36
CA GLN A 421 2.55 28.57 -2.51
C GLN A 421 2.56 27.83 -1.18
N GLU A 422 1.40 27.59 -0.57
CA GLU A 422 1.28 26.80 0.67
C GLU A 422 1.81 25.37 0.48
N LEU A 423 1.34 24.67 -0.57
CA LEU A 423 1.80 23.32 -0.87
C LEU A 423 3.26 23.27 -1.30
N ARG A 424 3.72 24.25 -2.09
CA ARG A 424 5.14 24.38 -2.46
C ARG A 424 6.01 24.47 -1.20
N SER A 425 5.64 25.32 -0.24
CA SER A 425 6.36 25.48 1.02
C SER A 425 6.29 24.23 1.90
N ALA A 426 5.15 23.54 1.96
CA ALA A 426 5.03 22.26 2.67
C ALA A 426 5.96 21.19 2.06
N LEU A 427 6.07 21.13 0.74
CA LEU A 427 6.99 20.23 0.06
C LEU A 427 8.45 20.58 0.37
N ASP A 428 8.82 21.87 0.30
CA ASP A 428 10.18 22.34 0.61
C ASP A 428 10.57 22.00 2.06
N GLN A 429 9.65 22.20 3.01
CA GLN A 429 9.84 21.86 4.41
C GLN A 429 10.06 20.35 4.59
N TRP A 430 9.20 19.51 4.01
CA TRP A 430 9.35 18.07 4.09
C TRP A 430 10.69 17.61 3.50
N GLN A 431 11.08 18.12 2.32
CA GLN A 431 12.39 17.79 1.72
C GLN A 431 13.56 18.17 2.64
N ALA A 432 13.48 19.32 3.31
CA ALA A 432 14.52 19.75 4.25
C ALA A 432 14.60 18.84 5.49
N GLU A 433 13.44 18.53 6.09
CA GLU A 433 13.29 17.69 7.29
C GLU A 433 13.73 16.24 7.06
N THR A 434 13.46 15.69 5.88
CA THR A 434 13.85 14.31 5.52
C THR A 434 15.19 14.24 4.79
N HIS A 435 15.84 15.39 4.58
CA HIS A 435 17.13 15.52 3.87
C HIS A 435 17.09 14.98 2.43
N ASP A 436 15.96 15.14 1.76
CA ASP A 436 15.80 14.83 0.35
C ASP A 436 16.53 15.87 -0.53
N ARG A 437 17.28 15.40 -1.51
CA ARG A 437 18.09 16.25 -2.40
C ARG A 437 18.06 15.72 -3.82
N LEU A 438 18.04 16.65 -4.77
CA LEU A 438 18.26 16.34 -6.17
C LEU A 438 19.65 15.69 -6.34
N PRO A 439 19.76 14.51 -6.99
CA PRO A 439 21.05 13.87 -7.19
C PRO A 439 21.92 14.70 -8.13
N ARG A 440 23.23 14.69 -7.88
CA ARG A 440 24.21 15.42 -8.70
C ARG A 440 24.29 14.89 -10.13
N ASN A 441 24.10 13.58 -10.28
CA ASN A 441 24.14 12.88 -11.55
C ASN A 441 22.81 12.18 -11.79
N ARG A 442 22.32 12.29 -13.02
CA ARG A 442 21.18 11.56 -13.54
C ARG A 442 21.56 10.11 -13.80
N ARG A 443 20.69 9.15 -13.44
CA ARG A 443 20.87 7.73 -13.77
C ARG A 443 20.21 7.47 -15.13
N PRO A 444 20.95 6.99 -16.14
CA PRO A 444 20.41 6.79 -17.48
C PRO A 444 19.32 5.71 -17.54
N ASP A 445 18.53 5.75 -18.60
CA ASP A 445 17.51 4.75 -18.91
C ASP A 445 18.12 3.36 -19.14
N GLU A 446 17.43 2.31 -18.69
CA GLU A 446 17.79 0.91 -19.01
C GLU A 446 17.12 0.40 -20.30
N PHE A 447 16.01 1.02 -20.68
CA PHE A 447 15.18 0.62 -21.81
C PHE A 447 14.90 1.81 -22.73
N HIS A 448 14.56 1.53 -23.98
CA HIS A 448 14.14 2.55 -24.93
C HIS A 448 12.70 3.00 -24.62
N ARG A 449 12.48 4.31 -24.44
CA ARG A 449 11.19 4.87 -23.95
C ARG A 449 9.98 4.60 -24.85
N GLU A 450 10.20 4.32 -26.13
CA GLU A 450 9.11 4.01 -27.07
C GLU A 450 8.83 2.51 -27.17
N THR A 451 9.87 1.69 -27.25
CA THR A 451 9.74 0.25 -27.59
C THR A 451 9.82 -0.65 -26.36
N GLY A 452 10.33 -0.13 -25.24
CA GLY A 452 10.63 -0.90 -24.04
C GLY A 452 11.78 -1.89 -24.23
N GLU A 453 12.49 -1.86 -25.35
CA GLU A 453 13.65 -2.74 -25.60
C GLU A 453 14.84 -2.32 -24.73
N ARG A 454 15.59 -3.30 -24.22
CA ARG A 454 16.76 -3.03 -23.37
C ARG A 454 17.86 -2.35 -24.18
N LEU A 455 18.36 -1.22 -23.69
CA LEU A 455 19.38 -0.42 -24.37
C LEU A 455 20.72 -1.17 -24.42
N PRO A 456 21.55 -0.97 -25.47
CA PRO A 456 22.80 -1.72 -25.66
C PRO A 456 23.75 -1.67 -24.45
N ALA A 457 23.83 -0.52 -23.77
CA ALA A 457 24.67 -0.34 -22.59
C ALA A 457 24.28 -1.24 -21.40
N PHE A 458 23.07 -1.79 -21.39
CA PHE A 458 22.49 -2.57 -20.29
C PHE A 458 22.18 -4.02 -20.67
N LYS A 459 22.52 -4.45 -21.90
CA LYS A 459 22.46 -5.87 -22.28
C LYS A 459 23.59 -6.58 -21.53
N LYS A 460 23.25 -7.57 -20.69
CA LYS A 460 24.26 -8.46 -20.09
C LYS A 460 25.01 -9.14 -21.25
N LYS A 461 26.34 -9.10 -21.21
CA LYS A 461 27.20 -9.80 -22.17
C LYS A 461 26.96 -11.31 -22.09
#